data_AF-A0A4R3TFH2-F1
#
_entry.id   AF-A0A4R3TFH2-F1
#
_cell.length_a   1.000
_cell.length_b   1.000
_cell.length_c   1.000
_cell.angle_alpha   90.00
_cell.angle_beta   90.00
_cell.angle_gamma   90.00
#
_symmetry.space_group_name_H-M   'P 1'
#
loop_
_entity.id
_entity.type
_entity.pdbx_description
1 polymer ?
#
loop_
_entity_poly.entity_id
_entity_poly.type
_entity_poly.pdbx_seq_one_letter_code
_entity_poly.pdbx_strand_id
1 'polypeptide(L)'
;MLSFKGAGFEALERTPLRFVDLQVGYYGSDFMIDDRLAGKEPKRHLFVGLGLNLGELLFGRSRSRLGKAGYTVLDYFQVPYTSIRYDTTGHLGT
;
A
#
# COMPACT_ATOMS: atom_id res chain seq x y z
N MET A 1 -7.74 3.89 -1.73
CA MET A 1 -6.32 3.88 -2.13
C MET A 1 -6.21 3.14 -3.46
N LEU A 2 -5.39 3.63 -4.36
CA LEU A 2 -4.99 2.94 -5.58
C LEU A 2 -3.54 2.49 -5.43
N SER A 3 -3.21 1.30 -5.95
CA SER A 3 -1.88 0.72 -5.89
C SER A 3 -1.48 0.19 -7.27
N PHE A 4 -0.36 0.66 -7.78
CA PHE A 4 0.22 0.23 -9.04
C PHE A 4 1.39 -0.70 -8.74
N LYS A 5 1.20 -2.00 -9.00
CA LYS A 5 2.22 -3.02 -8.74
C LYS A 5 3.09 -3.21 -9.98
N GLY A 6 4.41 -3.12 -9.83
CA GLY A 6 5.33 -3.25 -10.95
C GLY A 6 5.19 -4.59 -11.69
N ALA A 7 4.82 -5.68 -11.00
CA ALA A 7 4.58 -6.99 -11.59
C ALA A 7 3.45 -7.02 -12.64
N GLY A 8 2.54 -6.03 -12.62
CA GLY A 8 1.48 -5.90 -13.63
C GLY A 8 1.94 -5.29 -14.96
N PHE A 9 3.18 -4.81 -15.04
CA PHE A 9 3.73 -4.17 -16.24
C PHE A 9 4.78 -5.07 -16.89
N GLU A 10 4.53 -5.50 -18.13
CA GLU A 10 5.44 -6.36 -18.91
C GLU A 10 6.87 -5.77 -19.01
N ALA A 11 6.97 -4.44 -19.20
CA ALA A 11 8.25 -3.74 -19.26
C ALA A 11 9.07 -3.83 -17.96
N LEU A 12 8.42 -4.09 -16.81
CA LEU A 12 9.06 -4.14 -15.50
C LEU A 12 9.29 -5.57 -15.00
N GLU A 13 8.75 -6.59 -15.68
CA GLU A 13 8.76 -8.00 -15.26
C GLU A 13 10.17 -8.55 -15.02
N ARG A 14 11.17 -8.05 -15.76
CA ARG A 14 12.59 -8.47 -15.64
C ARG A 14 13.42 -7.56 -14.74
N THR A 15 12.79 -6.59 -14.08
CA THR A 15 13.48 -5.62 -13.22
C THR A 15 13.11 -5.83 -11.75
N PRO A 16 13.91 -5.31 -10.80
CA PRO A 16 13.53 -5.30 -9.39
C PRO A 16 12.22 -4.56 -9.10
N LEU A 17 11.77 -3.67 -9.98
CA LEU A 17 10.53 -2.91 -9.80
C LEU A 17 9.28 -3.78 -9.77
N ARG A 18 9.34 -5.03 -10.28
CA ARG A 18 8.21 -5.96 -10.15
C ARG A 18 7.80 -6.24 -8.70
N PHE A 19 8.75 -6.11 -7.77
CA PHE A 19 8.56 -6.34 -6.34
C PHE A 19 8.09 -5.09 -5.58
N VAL A 20 7.89 -3.97 -6.27
CA VAL A 20 7.49 -2.70 -5.67
C VAL A 20 6.08 -2.34 -6.11
N ASP A 21 5.33 -1.72 -5.22
CA ASP A 21 4.07 -1.07 -5.52
C ASP A 21 4.12 0.44 -5.21
N LEU A 22 3.50 1.23 -6.08
CA LEU A 22 3.31 2.67 -5.91
C LEU A 22 1.87 2.90 -5.45
N GLN A 23 1.71 3.54 -4.31
CA GLN A 23 0.43 3.76 -3.65
C GLN A 23 0.05 5.24 -3.73
N VAL A 24 -1.22 5.52 -4.00
CA VAL A 24 -1.81 6.86 -3.86
C VAL A 24 -3.16 6.76 -3.19
N GLY A 25 -3.45 7.67 -2.26
CA GLY A 25 -4.72 7.62 -1.57
C GLY A 25 -5.07 8.88 -0.83
N TYR A 26 -6.23 8.80 -0.18
CA TYR A 26 -6.82 9.88 0.60
C TYR A 26 -7.44 9.29 1.86
N TYR A 27 -7.26 9.95 3.01
CA TYR A 27 -8.02 9.68 4.22
C TYR A 27 -8.23 10.95 5.06
N GLY A 28 -9.18 10.91 5.98
CA GLY A 28 -9.41 11.98 6.95
C GLY A 28 -9.04 11.54 8.36
N SER A 29 -8.67 12.48 9.23
CA SER A 29 -8.49 12.27 10.66
C SER A 29 -9.06 13.44 11.47
N ASP A 30 -9.12 13.30 12.79
CA ASP A 30 -9.55 14.36 13.72
C ASP A 30 -10.99 14.88 13.45
N PHE A 31 -11.91 14.01 13.02
CA PHE A 31 -13.27 14.38 12.64
C PHE A 31 -14.36 13.91 13.63
N MET A 32 -13.96 13.34 14.77
CA MET A 32 -14.91 12.86 15.79
C MET A 32 -15.40 13.99 16.71
N ILE A 33 -16.49 13.76 17.43
CA ILE A 33 -17.03 14.73 18.40
C ILE A 33 -15.99 15.04 19.48
N ASP A 34 -15.32 14.02 20.01
CA ASP A 34 -14.27 14.18 21.04
C ASP A 34 -13.09 15.02 20.54
N ASP A 35 -12.73 14.89 19.26
CA ASP A 35 -11.67 15.71 18.63
C ASP A 35 -12.09 17.18 18.57
N ARG A 36 -13.34 17.45 18.23
CA ARG A 36 -13.89 18.81 18.20
C ARG A 36 -13.96 19.43 19.59
N LEU A 37 -14.37 18.65 20.60
CA LEU A 37 -14.38 19.09 22.01
C LEU A 37 -12.96 19.37 22.53
N ALA A 38 -11.96 18.64 22.01
CA ALA A 38 -10.55 18.89 22.27
C ALA A 38 -9.93 20.04 21.45
N GLY A 39 -10.74 20.76 20.65
CA GLY A 39 -10.29 21.89 19.84
C GLY A 39 -9.44 21.50 18.62
N LYS A 40 -9.48 20.23 18.19
CA LYS A 40 -8.78 19.78 16.99
C LYS A 40 -9.58 20.10 15.74
N GLU A 41 -8.87 20.53 14.69
CA GLU A 41 -9.46 20.71 13.37
C GLU A 41 -9.38 19.40 12.54
N PRO A 42 -10.45 19.03 11.80
CA PRO A 42 -10.41 17.89 10.90
C PRO A 42 -9.32 18.01 9.84
N LYS A 43 -8.56 16.94 9.65
CA LYS A 43 -7.46 16.89 8.68
C LYS A 43 -7.81 16.03 7.48
N ARG A 44 -7.23 16.41 6.35
CA ARG A 44 -7.34 15.73 5.05
C ARG A 44 -5.94 15.36 4.58
N HIS A 45 -5.74 14.08 4.31
CA HIS A 45 -4.44 13.51 4.00
C HIS A 45 -4.49 12.95 2.59
N LEU A 46 -3.88 13.64 1.62
CA LEU A 46 -3.51 13.03 0.35
C LEU A 46 -2.13 12.41 0.55
N PHE A 47 -1.96 11.13 0.21
CA PHE A 47 -0.70 10.44 0.41
C PHE A 47 -0.19 9.77 -0.86
N VAL A 48 1.13 9.69 -0.94
CA VAL A 48 1.86 8.81 -1.84
C VAL A 48 2.65 7.81 -1.01
N GLY A 49 2.84 6.60 -1.52
CA GLY A 49 3.57 5.56 -0.81
C GLY A 49 4.28 4.60 -1.72
N LEU A 50 5.23 3.88 -1.13
CA LEU A 50 5.95 2.79 -1.77
C LEU A 50 5.85 1.57 -0.86
N GLY A 51 5.48 0.43 -1.43
CA GLY A 51 5.39 -0.83 -0.71
C GLY A 51 6.02 -2.00 -1.45
N LEU A 52 6.14 -3.12 -0.74
CA LEU A 52 6.61 -4.38 -1.27
C LEU A 52 5.44 -5.24 -1.74
N ASN A 53 5.52 -5.69 -2.99
CA ASN A 53 4.62 -6.70 -3.52
C ASN A 53 5.05 -8.09 -3.01
N LEU A 54 4.58 -8.44 -1.81
CA LEU A 54 4.90 -9.73 -1.18
C LEU A 54 4.34 -10.94 -1.94
N GLY A 55 3.22 -10.78 -2.64
CA GLY A 55 2.67 -11.83 -3.50
C GLY A 55 3.68 -12.23 -4.56
N GLU A 56 4.24 -11.25 -5.28
CA GLU A 56 5.29 -11.48 -6.26
C GLU A 56 6.59 -11.99 -5.62
N LEU A 57 6.99 -11.41 -4.49
CA LEU A 57 8.24 -11.79 -3.80
C LEU A 57 8.23 -13.24 -3.33
N LEU A 58 7.14 -13.71 -2.74
CA LEU A 58 7.03 -15.04 -2.13
C LEU A 58 6.47 -16.10 -3.08
N PHE A 59 5.57 -15.69 -4.00
CA PHE A 59 4.76 -16.63 -4.78
C PHE A 59 4.76 -16.36 -6.30
N GLY A 60 5.43 -15.32 -6.81
CA GLY A 60 5.42 -14.97 -8.24
C GLY A 60 5.91 -16.09 -9.18
N ARG A 61 6.76 -17.00 -8.67
CA ARG A 61 7.25 -18.18 -9.41
C ARG A 61 6.49 -19.47 -9.10
N SER A 62 5.54 -19.43 -8.18
CA SER A 62 4.86 -20.64 -7.72
C SER A 62 3.86 -21.15 -8.75
N ARG A 63 3.98 -22.44 -9.09
CA ARG A 63 3.03 -23.13 -9.98
C ARG A 63 1.94 -23.89 -9.23
N SER A 64 2.07 -24.03 -7.90
CA SER A 64 1.14 -24.79 -7.07
C SER A 64 -0.17 -24.03 -6.83
N ARG A 65 -1.26 -24.77 -6.59
CA ARG A 65 -2.56 -24.17 -6.26
C ARG A 65 -2.50 -23.33 -4.98
N LEU A 66 -1.77 -23.81 -3.98
CA LEU A 66 -1.56 -23.10 -2.71
C LEU A 66 -0.76 -21.80 -2.91
N GLY A 67 0.30 -21.83 -3.73
CA GLY A 67 1.08 -20.63 -4.02
C GLY A 67 0.28 -19.58 -4.78
N LYS A 68 -0.53 -19.99 -5.77
CA LYS A 68 -1.46 -19.09 -6.46
C LYS A 68 -2.48 -18.46 -5.50
N ALA A 69 -3.05 -19.25 -4.58
CA ALA A 69 -3.95 -18.73 -3.56
C ALA A 69 -3.23 -17.73 -2.63
N GLY A 70 -2.01 -18.05 -2.19
CA GLY A 70 -1.17 -17.14 -1.39
C GLY A 70 -0.88 -15.82 -2.12
N TYR A 71 -0.55 -15.89 -3.41
CA TYR A 71 -0.40 -14.70 -4.24
C TYR A 71 -1.68 -13.87 -4.23
N THR A 72 -2.84 -14.48 -4.53
CA THR A 72 -4.13 -13.77 -4.57
C THR A 72 -4.45 -13.09 -3.24
N VAL A 73 -4.27 -13.76 -2.11
CA VAL A 73 -4.53 -13.17 -0.79
C VAL A 73 -3.68 -11.92 -0.56
N LEU A 74 -2.37 -12.03 -0.81
CA LEU A 74 -1.43 -10.91 -0.67
C LEU A 74 -1.64 -9.82 -1.73
N ASP A 75 -2.41 -10.11 -2.79
CA ASP A 75 -2.75 -9.11 -3.78
C ASP A 75 -3.76 -8.09 -3.24
N TYR A 76 -4.63 -8.53 -2.33
CA TYR A 76 -5.65 -7.70 -1.67
C TYR A 76 -5.26 -7.26 -0.26
N PHE A 77 -4.37 -7.98 0.41
CA PHE A 77 -3.97 -7.70 1.79
C PHE A 77 -2.57 -7.08 1.87
N GLN A 78 -2.51 -5.80 2.24
CA GLN A 78 -1.25 -5.14 2.57
C GLN A 78 -0.79 -5.59 3.96
N VAL A 79 0.37 -6.23 4.04
CA VAL A 79 0.97 -6.63 5.31
C VAL A 79 1.51 -5.38 6.03
N PRO A 80 1.29 -5.22 7.35
CA PRO A 80 1.85 -4.11 8.10
C PRO A 80 3.37 -4.04 7.98
N TYR A 81 3.93 -2.82 8.01
CA TYR A 81 5.37 -2.56 7.93
C TYR A 81 6.05 -2.97 6.61
N THR A 82 5.27 -3.22 5.55
CA THR A 82 5.81 -3.47 4.20
C THR A 82 5.57 -2.33 3.22
N SER A 83 5.06 -1.20 3.73
CA SER A 83 4.94 0.05 2.99
C SER A 83 5.47 1.21 3.81
N ILE A 84 5.79 2.29 3.11
CA ILE A 84 5.96 3.62 3.67
C ILE A 84 5.04 4.58 2.92
N ARG A 85 4.47 5.54 3.63
CA ARG A 85 3.54 6.53 3.08
C ARG A 85 3.87 7.90 3.62
N TYR A 86 3.84 8.89 2.74
CA TYR A 86 4.02 10.29 3.09
C TYR A 86 2.78 11.07 2.64
N ASP A 87 2.23 11.87 3.54
CA ASP A 87 1.02 12.65 3.28
C ASP A 87 1.25 14.17 3.21
N THR A 88 0.25 14.89 2.74
CA THR A 88 0.24 16.35 2.61
C THR A 88 0.37 17.13 3.91
N THR A 89 0.23 16.47 5.07
CA THR A 89 0.44 17.10 6.39
C THR A 89 1.86 16.89 6.91
N GLY A 90 2.72 16.21 6.13
CA GLY A 90 4.10 15.91 6.47
C GLY A 90 4.26 14.65 7.32
N HIS A 91 3.20 13.87 7.51
CA HIS A 91 3.26 12.64 8.29
C HIS A 91 3.82 11.48 7.46
N LEU A 92 4.73 10.73 8.07
CA LEU A 92 5.31 9.50 7.53
C LEU A 92 4.71 8.30 8.28
N GLY A 93 4.00 7.45 7.56
CA GLY A 93 3.39 6.22 8.07
C GLY A 93 3.97 4.95 7.41
N THR A 94 3.62 3.80 7.96
CA THR A 94 4.01 2.47 7.47
C THR A 94 2.82 1.56 7.20
#